data_AF-A0A655AGN0-F1
#
_entry.id   AF-A0A655AGN0-F1
#
_cell.length_a   1.000
_cell.length_b   1.000
_cell.length_c   1.000
_cell.angle_alpha   90.00
_cell.angle_beta   90.00
_cell.angle_gamma   90.00
#
_symmetry.space_group_name_H-M   'P 1'
#
loop_
_entity.id
_entity.type
_entity.pdbx_description
1 polymer ?
#
loop_
_entity_poly.entity_id
_entity_poly.type
_entity_poly.pdbx_seq_one_letter_code
_entity_poly.pdbx_strand_id
1 'polypeptide(L)' 'MRVGPVLNHDDSETQVSAVVHPGVYVRSFYFQDPDGITLEFACWTKEFTTSDAQAVPKTAADRRPPVAADR' A
#
# COMPACT_ATOMS: atom_id res chain seq x y z
N MET A 1 -5.07 15.48 15.98
CA MET A 1 -4.74 14.77 14.73
C MET A 1 -6.01 14.32 14.05
N ARG A 2 -6.07 14.37 12.72
CA ARG A 2 -7.10 13.71 11.92
C ARG A 2 -6.44 12.55 11.19
N VAL A 3 -7.10 11.40 11.18
CA VAL A 3 -6.67 10.20 10.46
C VAL A 3 -7.75 9.80 9.46
N GLY A 4 -7.36 9.12 8.40
CA GLY A 4 -8.29 8.44 7.50
C GLY A 4 -8.98 7.24 8.18
N PRO A 5 -9.99 6.66 7.53
CA PRO A 5 -10.57 5.39 8.00
C PRO A 5 -9.51 4.29 8.00
N VAL A 6 -9.79 3.20 8.72
CA VAL A 6 -8.98 1.99 8.60
C VAL A 6 -9.31 1.29 7.28
N LEU A 7 -8.30 1.07 6.45
CA LEU A 7 -8.39 0.28 5.22
C LEU A 7 -7.97 -1.16 5.52
N ASN A 8 -8.62 -2.11 4.85
CA ASN A 8 -8.23 -3.52 4.87
C ASN A 8 -7.70 -3.88 3.47
N HIS A 9 -6.39 -4.11 3.35
CA HIS A 9 -5.79 -4.61 2.13
C HIS A 9 -5.92 -6.12 2.06
N ASP A 10 -6.38 -6.63 0.93
CA ASP A 10 -6.65 -8.04 0.69
C ASP A 10 -6.14 -8.48 -0.68
N ASP A 11 -6.25 -9.77 -0.97
CA ASP A 11 -5.78 -10.37 -2.22
C ASP A 11 -6.74 -10.15 -3.41
N SER A 12 -7.73 -9.26 -3.29
CA SER A 12 -8.64 -8.93 -4.39
C SER A 12 -7.92 -8.15 -5.49
N GLU A 13 -8.48 -8.13 -6.70
CA GLU A 13 -7.94 -7.32 -7.81
C GLU A 13 -7.84 -5.83 -7.45
N THR A 14 -8.78 -5.35 -6.63
CA THR A 14 -8.81 -3.96 -6.12
C THR A 14 -7.89 -3.73 -4.91
N GLN A 15 -7.35 -4.80 -4.31
CA GLN A 15 -6.46 -4.79 -3.14
C GLN A 15 -7.01 -4.03 -1.92
N VAL A 16 -8.32 -3.92 -1.79
CA VAL A 16 -9.00 -3.26 -0.69
C VAL A 16 -10.37 -3.88 -0.45
N SER A 17 -10.72 -4.05 0.82
CA SER A 17 -11.99 -4.62 1.27
C SER A 17 -12.65 -3.77 2.35
N ALA A 18 -13.97 -3.61 2.25
CA ALA A 18 -14.78 -2.89 3.24
C ALA A 18 -14.95 -3.66 4.56
N VAL A 19 -14.76 -4.98 4.54
CA VAL A 19 -14.95 -5.87 5.68
C VAL A 19 -13.68 -6.68 5.94
N VAL A 20 -13.49 -7.10 7.20
CA VAL A 20 -12.38 -8.01 7.53
C VAL A 20 -12.78 -9.45 7.18
N HIS A 21 -11.91 -10.16 6.47
CA HIS A 21 -12.05 -11.58 6.13
C HIS A 21 -10.66 -12.24 6.07
N PRO A 22 -10.57 -13.58 5.96
CA PRO A 22 -9.28 -14.29 6.02
C PRO A 22 -8.24 -13.89 4.97
N GLY A 23 -8.66 -13.27 3.86
CA GLY A 23 -7.76 -12.78 2.80
C GLY A 23 -7.21 -11.38 3.04
N VAL A 24 -7.63 -10.68 4.12
CA VAL A 24 -7.03 -9.41 4.51
C VAL A 24 -5.66 -9.70 5.11
N TYR A 25 -4.59 -9.13 4.54
CA TYR A 25 -3.20 -9.34 4.98
C TYR A 25 -2.58 -8.10 5.66
N VAL A 26 -3.08 -6.89 5.38
CA VAL A 26 -2.65 -5.63 6.03
C VAL A 26 -3.88 -4.82 6.41
N ARG A 27 -3.86 -4.24 7.60
CA ARG A 27 -4.83 -3.21 8.02
C ARG A 27 -4.08 -1.94 8.38
N SER A 28 -4.55 -0.82 7.87
CA SER A 28 -3.82 0.43 8.04
C SER A 28 -4.71 1.66 8.05
N PHE A 29 -4.15 2.79 8.48
CA PHE A 29 -4.75 4.09 8.28
C PHE A 29 -3.67 5.11 7.92
N TYR A 30 -4.10 6.14 7.19
CA TYR A 30 -3.23 7.21 6.72
C TYR A 30 -3.46 8.50 7.50
N PHE A 31 -2.39 9.29 7.65
CA PHE A 31 -2.44 10.62 8.24
C PHE A 31 -1.34 11.50 7.66
N GLN A 32 -1.41 12.80 7.92
CA GLN A 32 -0.34 13.73 7.56
C GLN A 32 0.39 14.19 8.82
N ASP A 33 1.71 14.29 8.72
CA ASP A 33 2.53 14.98 9.71
C ASP A 33 2.45 16.52 9.55
N PRO A 34 3.09 17.31 10.42
CA PRO A 34 3.05 18.78 10.32
C PRO A 34 3.65 19.35 9.03
N ASP A 35 4.51 18.61 8.32
CA ASP A 35 5.16 19.04 7.08
C ASP A 35 4.36 18.64 5.83
N GLY A 36 3.24 17.92 6.00
CA GLY A 36 2.39 17.46 4.91
C GLY A 36 2.86 16.15 4.27
N ILE A 37 3.70 15.37 4.95
CA ILE A 37 4.09 14.03 4.49
C ILE A 37 2.95 13.07 4.82
N THR A 38 2.51 12.30 3.82
CA THR A 38 1.55 11.21 4.05
C THR A 38 2.27 10.03 4.67
N LEU A 39 1.82 9.65 5.86
CA LEU A 39 2.33 8.52 6.63
C LEU A 39 1.23 7.47 6.82
N GLU A 40 1.65 6.24 7.06
CA GLU A 40 0.78 5.09 7.28
C GLU A 40 1.22 4.35 8.54
N PHE A 41 0.26 4.02 9.42
CA PHE A 41 0.46 2.93 10.36
C PHE A 41 -0.25 1.69 9.83
N ALA A 42 0.55 0.66 9.57
CA ALA A 42 0.12 -0.59 8.99
C ALA A 42 0.47 -1.76 9.91
N CYS A 43 -0.49 -2.66 10.10
CA CYS A 43 -0.28 -3.90 10.84
C CYS A 43 -0.63 -5.09 9.95
N TRP A 44 0.28 -6.05 9.90
CA TRP A 44 0.04 -7.33 9.27
C TRP A 44 -0.95 -8.16 10.10
N THR A 45 -1.83 -8.87 9.42
CA THR A 45 -2.79 -9.81 10.04
C THR A 45 -2.35 -11.27 9.92
N LYS A 46 -1.26 -11.52 9.19
CA LYS A 46 -0.64 -12.82 9.00
C LYS A 46 0.88 -12.71 8.99
N GLU A 47 1.55 -13.85 9.16
CA GLU A 47 2.97 -13.97 8.85
C GLU A 47 3.18 -14.02 7.33
N PHE A 48 4.26 -13.38 6.89
CA PHE A 48 4.69 -13.40 5.49
C PHE A 48 5.77 -14.45 5.27
N THR A 49 5.71 -15.09 4.13
CA THR A 49 6.70 -16.06 3.67
C THR A 49 7.29 -15.61 2.34
N THR A 50 8.27 -16.36 1.82
CA THR A 50 8.85 -16.10 0.51
C THR A 50 7.83 -16.22 -0.62
N SER A 51 6.71 -16.92 -0.44
CA SER A 51 5.67 -17.00 -1.47
C SER A 51 4.84 -15.72 -1.60
N ASP A 52 4.90 -14.80 -0.64
CA ASP A 52 4.11 -13.55 -0.67
C ASP A 52 4.83 -12.41 -1.41
N ALA A 53 6.15 -12.55 -1.66
CA ALA A 53 6.98 -11.54 -2.32
C ALA A 53 7.24 -11.89 -3.80
N GLN A 54 6.17 -12.08 -4.59
CA GLN A 54 6.28 -12.46 -6.01
C GLN A 54 6.72 -11.31 -6.93
N ALA A 55 6.64 -10.07 -6.46
CA ALA A 55 7.05 -8.91 -7.24
C ALA A 55 8.58 -8.88 -7.42
N VAL A 56 9.04 -8.84 -8.66
CA VAL A 56 10.47 -8.63 -8.96
C VAL A 56 10.85 -7.20 -8.56
N PRO A 57 11.86 -6.99 -7.68
CA PRO A 57 12.29 -5.67 -7.28
C PRO A 57 12.71 -4.84 -8.50
N LYS A 58 12.17 -3.62 -8.60
CA LYS A 58 12.55 -2.70 -9.66
C LYS A 58 13.86 -2.00 -9.33
N THR A 59 14.68 -1.83 -10.35
CA THR A 59 15.97 -1.14 -10.30
C THR A 59 15.88 0.21 -11.01
N ALA A 60 16.97 0.97 -10.98
CA ALA A 60 17.08 2.20 -11.77
C ALA A 60 16.93 1.96 -13.28
N ALA A 61 17.28 0.77 -13.79
CA ALA A 61 17.14 0.42 -15.20
C ALA A 61 15.67 0.26 -15.63
N ASP A 62 14.77 -0.05 -14.70
CA ASP A 62 13.32 -0.22 -14.97
C ASP A 62 12.55 1.10 -14.97
N ARG A 63 13.24 2.21 -14.68
CA ARG A 63 12.61 3.53 -14.58
C ARG A 63 12.16 4.01 -15.97
N ARG A 64 10.85 4.14 -16.15
CA ARG A 64 10.29 4.85 -17.31
C ARG A 64 10.44 6.35 -17.09
N PRO A 65 11.12 7.09 -17.99
CA PRO A 65 11.22 8.53 -17.87
C PRO A 65 9.82 9.16 -18.02
N PRO A 66 9.58 10.31 -17.37
CA PRO A 66 8.34 11.06 -17.60
C PRO A 66 8.17 11.33 -19.10
N VAL A 67 6.97 11.08 -19.63
CA VAL A 67 6.62 11.58 -20.96
C VAL A 67 6.60 13.09 -20.85
N ALA A 68 7.35 13.78 -21.71
CA ALA A 68 7.30 15.23 -21.76
C ALA A 68 5.85 15.65 -22.02
N ALA A 69 5.30 16.50 -21.16
CA ALA A 69 4.02 17.12 -21.45
C ALA A 69 4.22 18.00 -22.69
N ASP A 70 3.58 17.64 -23.80
CA ASP A 70 3.41 18.58 -24.90
C ASP A 70 2.67 19.81 -24.34
N ARG A 71 3.29 20.97 -24.51
CA ARG A 71 2.81 22.26 -23.99
C ARG A 71 1.64 22.77 -24.81
#